data_AF-A0A6B2DHV9-F1
#
_entry.id   AF-A0A6B2DHV9-F1
#
_cell.length_a   1.000
_cell.length_b   1.000
_cell.length_c   1.000
_cell.angle_alpha   90.00
_cell.angle_beta   90.00
_cell.angle_gamma   90.00
#
_symmetry.space_group_name_H-M   'P 1'
#
loop_
_entity.id
_entity.type
_entity.pdbx_description
1 polymer ?
#
loop_
_entity_poly.entity_id
_entity_poly.type
_entity_poly.pdbx_seq_one_letter_code
_entity_poly.pdbx_strand_id
1 'polypeptide(L)'
;MSADWTTEAPAKDRRVRRSRAALMRAAVDLVSERGTAAVPVSDIADAADVSRQVLYQQFGDRDALVLEAALDLVRRELLDGLPAPDERAGLLALARHFAAHRRFYRALLTGPAAFALNKALTSVFLPLNRQHIGRVLGDRLDAQGVEDLAAFLTGGAAAVVNTWVVEGPEPLDAAEFTDRLVRVRAVVTELITKESR
;
A
#
# COMPACT_ATOMS: atom_id res chain seq x y z
N MET A 1 27.94 -20.78 -38.10
CA MET A 1 26.59 -20.86 -37.49
C MET A 1 26.65 -20.08 -36.19
N SER A 2 26.38 -18.78 -36.25
CA SER A 2 26.36 -17.90 -35.07
C SER A 2 24.91 -17.54 -34.82
N ALA A 3 24.32 -18.14 -33.80
CA ALA A 3 22.95 -17.85 -33.39
C ALA A 3 22.92 -16.55 -32.58
N ASP A 4 22.09 -15.64 -33.04
CA ASP A 4 21.87 -14.30 -32.53
C ASP A 4 20.83 -14.35 -31.39
N TRP A 5 21.26 -14.28 -30.13
CA TRP A 5 20.43 -14.52 -28.94
C TRP A 5 19.95 -13.25 -28.22
N THR A 6 20.04 -12.06 -28.81
CA THR A 6 19.83 -10.81 -28.03
C THR A 6 18.48 -10.10 -28.22
N THR A 7 17.61 -10.57 -29.12
CA THR A 7 16.38 -9.82 -29.47
C THR A 7 15.10 -10.28 -28.75
N GLU A 8 15.07 -11.49 -28.17
CA GLU A 8 13.83 -12.10 -27.63
C GLU A 8 13.50 -11.68 -26.18
N ALA A 9 14.53 -11.44 -25.35
CA ALA A 9 14.40 -11.07 -23.94
C ALA A 9 13.62 -9.74 -23.68
N PRO A 10 13.88 -8.62 -24.40
CA PRO A 10 13.20 -7.34 -24.12
C PRO A 10 11.74 -7.30 -24.61
N ALA A 11 11.38 -8.08 -25.63
CA ALA A 11 9.99 -8.19 -26.07
C ALA A 11 9.15 -9.04 -25.10
N LYS A 12 9.72 -10.15 -24.60
CA LYS A 12 9.10 -11.01 -23.61
C LYS A 12 8.86 -10.28 -22.28
N ASP A 13 9.86 -9.53 -21.78
CA ASP A 13 9.72 -8.75 -20.54
C ASP A 13 8.62 -7.69 -20.65
N ARG A 14 8.57 -6.93 -21.76
CA ARG A 14 7.49 -5.94 -22.00
C ARG A 14 6.10 -6.58 -22.02
N ARG A 15 5.96 -7.77 -22.64
CA ARG A 15 4.68 -8.49 -22.65
C ARG A 15 4.26 -8.93 -21.25
N VAL A 16 5.19 -9.46 -20.46
CA VAL A 16 4.95 -9.88 -19.07
C VAL A 16 4.55 -8.68 -18.20
N ARG A 17 5.26 -7.55 -18.29
CA ARG A 17 4.90 -6.33 -17.55
C ARG A 17 3.50 -5.82 -17.92
N ARG A 18 3.16 -5.84 -19.22
CA ARG A 18 1.83 -5.43 -19.69
C ARG A 18 0.72 -6.32 -19.14
N SER A 19 0.88 -7.64 -19.20
CA SER A 19 -0.10 -8.58 -18.67
C SER A 19 -0.22 -8.46 -17.14
N ARG A 20 0.90 -8.27 -16.44
CA ARG A 20 0.92 -8.09 -14.99
C ARG A 20 0.11 -6.86 -14.59
N ALA A 21 0.34 -5.73 -15.27
CA ALA A 21 -0.40 -4.50 -15.03
C ALA A 21 -1.89 -4.61 -15.39
N ALA A 22 -2.24 -5.33 -16.47
CA ALA A 22 -3.63 -5.58 -16.85
C ALA A 22 -4.37 -6.41 -15.79
N LEU A 23 -3.74 -7.48 -15.30
CA LEU A 23 -4.27 -8.33 -14.24
C LEU A 23 -4.50 -7.55 -12.93
N MET A 24 -3.53 -6.72 -12.52
CA MET A 24 -3.67 -5.93 -11.29
C MET A 24 -4.78 -4.88 -11.40
N ARG A 25 -4.92 -4.21 -12.56
CA ARG A 25 -6.04 -3.28 -12.79
C ARG A 25 -7.39 -3.99 -12.75
N ALA A 26 -7.54 -5.09 -13.49
CA ALA A 26 -8.77 -5.88 -13.49
C ALA A 26 -9.15 -6.38 -12.09
N ALA A 27 -8.15 -6.78 -11.28
CA ALA A 27 -8.37 -7.17 -9.89
C ALA A 27 -8.90 -6.00 -9.03
N VAL A 28 -8.31 -4.81 -9.16
CA VAL A 28 -8.76 -3.61 -8.44
C VAL A 28 -10.20 -3.25 -8.80
N ASP A 29 -10.52 -3.23 -10.10
CA ASP A 29 -11.83 -2.84 -10.60
C ASP A 29 -12.92 -3.82 -10.13
N LEU A 30 -12.73 -5.12 -10.38
CA LEU A 30 -13.70 -6.15 -10.03
C LEU A 30 -13.91 -6.28 -8.52
N VAL A 31 -12.84 -6.20 -7.72
CA VAL A 31 -12.95 -6.25 -6.25
C VAL A 31 -13.61 -4.99 -5.70
N SER A 32 -13.39 -3.82 -6.31
CA SER A 32 -14.08 -2.58 -5.93
C SER A 32 -15.58 -2.63 -6.19
N GLU A 33 -16.00 -3.31 -7.27
CA GLU A 33 -17.40 -3.44 -7.65
C GLU A 33 -18.14 -4.51 -6.84
N ARG A 34 -17.53 -5.68 -6.66
CA ARG A 34 -18.23 -6.90 -6.21
C ARG A 34 -17.76 -7.40 -4.85
N GLY A 35 -16.67 -6.85 -4.33
CA GLY A 35 -15.97 -7.34 -3.15
C GLY A 35 -15.13 -8.60 -3.42
N THR A 36 -14.14 -8.85 -2.56
CA THR A 36 -13.10 -9.88 -2.78
C THR A 36 -13.65 -11.30 -2.92
N ALA A 37 -14.68 -11.65 -2.16
CA ALA A 37 -15.23 -13.01 -2.14
C ALA A 37 -15.92 -13.41 -3.45
N ALA A 38 -16.50 -12.44 -4.16
CA ALA A 38 -17.33 -12.68 -5.35
C ALA A 38 -16.54 -12.66 -6.68
N VAL A 39 -15.22 -12.47 -6.65
CA VAL A 39 -14.40 -12.33 -7.86
C VAL A 39 -13.57 -13.60 -8.08
N PRO A 40 -13.93 -14.48 -9.03
CA PRO A 40 -13.12 -15.65 -9.38
C PRO A 40 -11.93 -15.29 -10.29
N VAL A 41 -10.94 -16.20 -10.36
CA VAL A 41 -9.75 -16.07 -11.22
C VAL A 41 -10.13 -15.92 -12.70
N SER A 42 -11.20 -16.58 -13.15
CA SER A 42 -11.69 -16.48 -14.53
C SER A 42 -12.05 -15.04 -14.88
N ASP A 43 -12.85 -14.37 -14.05
CA ASP A 43 -13.34 -13.03 -14.33
C ASP A 43 -12.19 -12.03 -14.44
N ILE A 44 -11.17 -12.16 -13.58
CA ILE A 44 -9.98 -11.29 -13.63
C ILE A 44 -9.17 -11.56 -14.90
N ALA A 45 -8.96 -12.83 -15.26
CA ALA A 45 -8.22 -13.20 -16.45
C ALA A 45 -8.92 -12.73 -17.73
N ASP A 46 -10.24 -12.92 -17.79
CA ASP A 46 -11.09 -12.49 -18.91
C ASP A 46 -11.11 -10.96 -19.04
N ALA A 47 -11.28 -10.22 -17.93
CA ALA A 47 -11.24 -8.77 -17.92
C ALA A 47 -9.85 -8.19 -18.30
N ALA A 48 -8.78 -8.93 -18.02
CA ALA A 48 -7.41 -8.55 -18.38
C ALA A 48 -6.98 -9.04 -19.78
N ASP A 49 -7.86 -9.74 -20.52
CA ASP A 49 -7.56 -10.36 -21.82
C ASP A 49 -6.32 -11.28 -21.78
N VAL A 50 -6.27 -12.15 -20.76
CA VAL A 50 -5.20 -13.14 -20.58
C VAL A 50 -5.76 -14.50 -20.16
N SER A 51 -5.00 -15.57 -20.36
CA SER A 51 -5.41 -16.89 -19.87
C SER A 51 -5.21 -17.01 -18.36
N ARG A 52 -6.03 -17.83 -17.70
CA ARG A 52 -5.85 -18.19 -16.27
C ARG A 52 -4.45 -18.73 -15.97
N GLN A 53 -3.86 -19.46 -16.92
CA GLN A 53 -2.49 -19.99 -16.81
C GLN A 53 -1.46 -18.86 -16.66
N VAL A 54 -1.61 -17.74 -17.38
CA VAL A 54 -0.72 -16.58 -17.26
C VAL A 54 -0.83 -15.95 -15.87
N LEU A 55 -2.04 -15.80 -15.33
CA LEU A 55 -2.26 -15.32 -13.97
C LEU A 55 -1.54 -16.22 -12.95
N TYR A 56 -1.77 -17.53 -13.01
CA TYR A 56 -1.14 -18.48 -12.09
C TYR A 56 0.39 -18.48 -12.21
N GLN A 57 0.95 -18.36 -13.42
CA GLN A 57 2.39 -18.25 -13.62
C GLN A 57 2.99 -16.98 -13.02
N GLN A 58 2.25 -15.87 -13.01
CA GLN A 58 2.76 -14.57 -12.57
C GLN A 58 2.53 -14.28 -11.07
N PHE A 59 1.49 -14.86 -10.49
CA PHE A 59 1.05 -14.54 -9.12
C PHE A 59 0.84 -15.76 -8.23
N GLY A 60 0.80 -16.97 -8.76
CA GLY A 60 0.56 -18.20 -8.01
C GLY A 60 -0.91 -18.43 -7.70
N ASP A 61 -1.63 -17.43 -7.17
CA ASP A 61 -3.05 -17.49 -6.91
C ASP A 61 -3.73 -16.10 -6.99
N ARG A 62 -5.06 -16.09 -6.78
CA ARG A 62 -5.87 -14.87 -6.82
C ARG A 62 -5.52 -13.91 -5.70
N ASP A 63 -5.36 -14.41 -4.48
CA ASP A 63 -5.22 -13.57 -3.30
C ASP A 63 -3.85 -12.88 -3.29
N ALA A 64 -2.81 -13.56 -3.78
CA ALA A 64 -1.49 -12.99 -4.08
C ALA A 64 -1.56 -11.91 -5.17
N LEU A 65 -2.37 -12.10 -6.23
CA LEU A 65 -2.61 -11.06 -7.24
C LEU A 65 -3.27 -9.82 -6.61
N VAL A 66 -4.35 -9.99 -5.85
CA VAL A 66 -5.08 -8.86 -5.25
C VAL A 66 -4.19 -8.12 -4.23
N LEU A 67 -3.41 -8.85 -3.43
CA LEU A 67 -2.45 -8.27 -2.51
C LEU A 67 -1.37 -7.47 -3.26
N GLU A 68 -0.80 -8.04 -4.32
CA GLU A 68 0.20 -7.33 -5.12
C GLU A 68 -0.39 -6.09 -5.80
N ALA A 69 -1.63 -6.16 -6.28
CA ALA A 69 -2.32 -5.00 -6.85
C ALA A 69 -2.47 -3.86 -5.82
N ALA A 70 -2.77 -4.19 -4.56
CA ALA A 70 -2.87 -3.23 -3.47
C ALA A 70 -1.52 -2.56 -3.14
N LEU A 71 -0.44 -3.34 -3.15
CA LEU A 71 0.91 -2.82 -2.91
C LEU A 71 1.41 -1.98 -4.08
N ASP A 72 1.13 -2.42 -5.30
CA ASP A 72 1.51 -1.73 -6.52
C ASP A 72 0.78 -0.37 -6.65
N LEU A 73 -0.48 -0.29 -6.23
CA LEU A 73 -1.21 0.98 -6.11
C LEU A 73 -0.52 1.94 -5.13
N VAL A 74 -0.14 1.49 -3.93
CA VAL A 74 0.58 2.32 -2.96
C VAL A 74 1.94 2.75 -3.50
N ARG A 75 2.70 1.85 -4.15
CA ARG A 75 4.01 2.19 -4.72
C ARG A 75 3.86 3.29 -5.77
N ARG A 76 2.97 3.11 -6.74
CA ARG A 76 2.77 4.03 -7.87
C ARG A 76 2.18 5.38 -7.47
N GLU A 77 1.24 5.41 -6.53
CA GLU A 77 0.51 6.64 -6.21
C GLU A 77 1.05 7.38 -4.98
N LEU A 78 1.76 6.69 -4.07
CA LEU A 78 2.32 7.31 -2.87
C LEU A 78 3.84 7.35 -2.90
N LEU A 79 4.50 6.23 -3.18
CA LEU A 79 5.96 6.15 -3.01
C LEU A 79 6.74 6.81 -4.14
N ASP A 80 6.27 6.68 -5.39
CA ASP A 80 6.88 7.35 -6.54
C ASP A 80 6.80 8.90 -6.44
N GLY A 81 5.90 9.41 -5.60
CA GLY A 81 5.74 10.84 -5.31
C GLY A 81 6.62 11.37 -4.17
N LEU A 82 7.50 10.55 -3.58
CA LEU A 82 8.39 10.98 -2.49
C LEU A 82 9.69 11.62 -3.01
N PRO A 83 10.28 12.56 -2.25
CA PRO A 83 9.78 13.11 -0.98
C PRO A 83 8.63 14.10 -1.19
N ALA A 84 7.65 14.09 -0.27
CA ALA A 84 6.60 15.10 -0.25
C ALA A 84 7.16 16.49 0.15
N PRO A 85 6.54 17.60 -0.29
CA PRO A 85 7.00 18.96 0.04
C PRO A 85 7.05 19.24 1.55
N ASP A 86 6.06 18.72 2.27
CA ASP A 86 6.01 18.73 3.73
C ASP A 86 5.25 17.51 4.24
N GLU A 87 5.26 17.36 5.57
CA GLU A 87 4.59 16.27 6.26
C GLU A 87 3.08 16.20 5.98
N ARG A 88 2.39 17.35 6.00
CA ARG A 88 0.95 17.41 5.81
C ARG A 88 0.59 17.00 4.37
N ALA A 89 1.39 17.41 3.39
CA ALA A 89 1.23 17.02 2.00
C ALA A 89 1.36 15.50 1.82
N GLY A 90 2.34 14.87 2.50
CA GLY A 90 2.50 13.41 2.51
C GLY A 90 1.30 12.69 3.14
N LEU A 91 0.83 13.15 4.29
CA LEU A 91 -0.35 12.58 4.96
C LEU A 91 -1.63 12.79 4.14
N LEU A 92 -1.78 13.92 3.47
CA LEU A 92 -2.91 14.21 2.58
C LEU A 92 -2.90 13.32 1.34
N ALA A 93 -1.73 13.06 0.75
CA ALA A 93 -1.61 12.12 -0.36
C ALA A 93 -2.04 10.72 0.09
N LEU A 94 -1.56 10.26 1.25
CA LEU A 94 -1.97 8.97 1.84
C LEU A 94 -3.49 8.90 2.07
N ALA A 95 -4.07 9.93 2.70
CA ALA A 95 -5.51 9.98 2.95
C ALA A 95 -6.32 9.96 1.65
N ARG A 96 -5.93 10.75 0.65
CA ARG A 96 -6.59 10.79 -0.66
C ARG A 96 -6.54 9.46 -1.38
N HIS A 97 -5.39 8.77 -1.34
CA HIS A 97 -5.22 7.46 -1.94
C HIS A 97 -6.19 6.43 -1.37
N PHE A 98 -6.22 6.27 -0.04
CA PHE A 98 -7.12 5.32 0.60
C PHE A 98 -8.60 5.71 0.46
N ALA A 99 -8.91 7.01 0.39
CA ALA A 99 -10.26 7.48 0.08
C ALA A 99 -10.69 7.16 -1.36
N ALA A 100 -9.81 7.37 -2.34
CA ALA A 100 -10.08 7.10 -3.76
C ALA A 100 -10.30 5.61 -4.03
N HIS A 101 -9.51 4.76 -3.38
CA HIS A 101 -9.57 3.31 -3.53
C HIS A 101 -10.32 2.62 -2.38
N ARG A 102 -11.24 3.35 -1.71
CA ARG A 102 -11.89 2.87 -0.48
C ARG A 102 -12.55 1.51 -0.66
N ARG A 103 -13.33 1.33 -1.73
CA ARG A 103 -14.09 0.08 -1.95
C ARG A 103 -13.17 -1.13 -2.05
N PHE A 104 -12.07 -0.98 -2.78
CA PHE A 104 -11.02 -1.99 -2.89
C PHE A 104 -10.40 -2.35 -1.53
N TYR A 105 -9.82 -1.36 -0.86
CA TYR A 105 -9.14 -1.59 0.42
C TYR A 105 -10.09 -2.09 1.51
N ARG A 106 -11.32 -1.57 1.57
CA ARG A 106 -12.36 -2.05 2.50
C ARG A 106 -12.65 -3.52 2.27
N ALA A 107 -12.89 -3.95 1.02
CA ALA A 107 -13.18 -5.34 0.69
C ALA A 107 -12.05 -6.31 1.08
N LEU A 108 -10.80 -5.86 1.00
CA LEU A 108 -9.64 -6.61 1.46
C LEU A 108 -9.54 -6.66 3.00
N LEU A 109 -9.70 -5.51 3.66
CA LEU A 109 -9.59 -5.35 5.12
C LEU A 109 -10.71 -6.03 5.91
N THR A 110 -11.87 -6.27 5.28
CA THR A 110 -12.97 -7.04 5.88
C THR A 110 -13.03 -8.49 5.41
N GLY A 111 -12.07 -8.93 4.59
CA GLY A 111 -12.00 -10.27 4.02
C GLY A 111 -10.89 -11.14 4.62
N PRO A 112 -10.73 -12.39 4.13
CA PRO A 112 -9.69 -13.32 4.61
C PRO A 112 -8.25 -12.79 4.45
N ALA A 113 -8.02 -11.87 3.53
CA ALA A 113 -6.71 -11.27 3.26
C ALA A 113 -6.34 -10.10 4.19
N ALA A 114 -7.21 -9.71 5.14
CA ALA A 114 -7.03 -8.51 5.97
C ALA A 114 -5.69 -8.48 6.72
N PHE A 115 -5.30 -9.59 7.35
CA PHE A 115 -4.03 -9.69 8.08
C PHE A 115 -2.83 -9.57 7.13
N ALA A 116 -2.87 -10.27 5.99
CA ALA A 116 -1.80 -10.23 5.00
C ALA A 116 -1.64 -8.83 4.40
N LEU A 117 -2.75 -8.15 4.08
CA LEU A 117 -2.74 -6.78 3.59
C LEU A 117 -2.16 -5.81 4.63
N ASN A 118 -2.64 -5.85 5.87
CA ASN A 118 -2.14 -4.98 6.94
C ASN A 118 -0.63 -5.16 7.14
N LYS A 119 -0.17 -6.41 7.23
CA LYS A 119 1.25 -6.73 7.36
C LYS A 119 2.06 -6.21 6.17
N ALA A 120 1.57 -6.41 4.95
CA ALA A 120 2.29 -5.99 3.74
C ALA A 120 2.37 -4.46 3.63
N LEU A 121 1.28 -3.73 3.89
CA LEU A 121 1.28 -2.27 3.92
C LEU A 121 2.20 -1.73 5.02
N THR A 122 2.16 -2.31 6.21
CA THR A 122 3.08 -1.95 7.31
C THR A 122 4.53 -2.10 6.89
N SER A 123 4.89 -3.23 6.25
CA SER A 123 6.25 -3.46 5.74
C SER A 123 6.68 -2.46 4.66
N VAL A 124 5.73 -1.93 3.89
CA VAL A 124 6.02 -0.90 2.87
C VAL A 124 6.35 0.44 3.52
N PHE A 125 5.63 0.84 4.57
CA PHE A 125 5.83 2.15 5.21
C PHE A 125 6.90 2.15 6.32
N LEU A 126 7.17 1.01 6.94
CA LEU A 126 8.11 0.90 8.06
C LEU A 126 9.51 1.46 7.74
N PRO A 127 10.16 1.14 6.60
CA PRO A 127 11.49 1.69 6.29
C PRO A 127 11.51 3.21 6.18
N LEU A 128 10.43 3.82 5.67
CA LEU A 128 10.29 5.26 5.53
C LEU A 128 10.14 5.94 6.90
N ASN A 129 9.29 5.36 7.75
CA ASN A 129 9.08 5.85 9.10
C ASN A 129 10.35 5.70 9.95
N ARG A 130 11.05 4.58 9.81
CA ARG A 130 12.34 4.34 10.46
C ARG A 130 13.38 5.37 10.04
N GLN A 131 13.52 5.61 8.73
CA GLN A 131 14.44 6.63 8.22
C GLN A 131 14.09 8.02 8.76
N HIS A 132 12.81 8.36 8.80
CA HIS A 132 12.34 9.63 9.34
C HIS A 132 12.67 9.78 10.83
N ILE A 133 12.37 8.75 11.64
CA ILE A 133 12.63 8.74 13.08
C ILE A 133 14.13 8.81 13.36
N GLY A 134 14.95 8.02 12.67
CA GLY A 134 16.40 8.06 12.82
C GLY A 134 16.98 9.46 12.52
N ARG A 135 16.42 10.17 11.54
CA ARG A 135 16.84 11.55 11.21
C ARG A 135 16.42 12.57 12.27
N VAL A 136 15.25 12.41 12.89
CA VAL A 136 14.67 13.41 13.81
C VAL A 136 15.06 13.15 15.28
N LEU A 137 15.23 11.87 15.65
CA LEU A 137 15.38 11.41 17.03
C LEU A 137 16.61 10.52 17.23
N GLY A 138 17.47 10.34 16.22
CA GLY A 138 18.65 9.47 16.30
C GLY A 138 19.67 9.86 17.37
N ASP A 139 19.75 11.14 17.75
CA ASP A 139 20.61 11.60 18.84
C ASP A 139 20.06 11.22 20.23
N ARG A 140 18.81 10.74 20.30
CA ARG A 140 18.09 10.47 21.56
C ARG A 140 17.73 9.01 21.77
N LEU A 141 17.74 8.22 20.70
CA LEU A 141 17.41 6.80 20.71
C LEU A 141 18.59 6.03 20.14
N ASP A 142 18.90 4.89 20.73
CA ASP A 142 19.79 3.94 20.09
C ASP A 142 19.11 3.28 18.87
N ALA A 143 19.87 2.45 18.15
CA ALA A 143 19.35 1.81 16.94
C ALA A 143 18.08 0.99 17.21
N GLN A 144 18.02 0.27 18.34
CA GLN A 144 16.86 -0.53 18.69
C GLN A 144 15.65 0.34 19.05
N GLY A 145 15.85 1.43 19.79
CA GLY A 145 14.79 2.40 20.10
C GLY A 145 14.20 3.06 18.85
N VAL A 146 15.02 3.33 17.84
CA VAL A 146 14.53 3.80 16.52
C VAL A 146 13.67 2.74 15.83
N GLU A 147 14.12 1.49 15.83
CA GLU A 147 13.36 0.37 15.25
C GLU A 147 12.01 0.16 15.96
N ASP A 148 12.02 0.13 17.30
CA ASP A 148 10.82 -0.11 18.11
C ASP A 148 9.82 1.04 17.98
N LEU A 149 10.29 2.30 18.00
CA LEU A 149 9.43 3.46 17.80
C LEU A 149 8.85 3.51 16.38
N ALA A 150 9.64 3.14 15.36
CA ALA A 150 9.16 3.05 13.99
C ALA A 150 8.09 1.98 13.83
N ALA A 151 8.28 0.80 14.42
CA ALA A 151 7.30 -0.27 14.43
C ALA A 151 6.01 0.17 15.16
N PHE A 152 6.13 0.78 16.33
CA PHE A 152 5.00 1.26 17.12
C PHE A 152 4.17 2.30 16.36
N LEU A 153 4.82 3.34 15.81
CA LEU A 153 4.12 4.40 15.09
C LEU A 153 3.53 3.92 13.77
N THR A 154 4.22 3.06 13.03
CA THR A 154 3.70 2.50 11.77
C THR A 154 2.48 1.61 12.04
N GLY A 155 2.56 0.72 13.03
CA GLY A 155 1.44 -0.16 13.41
C GLY A 155 0.23 0.63 13.93
N GLY A 156 0.46 1.62 14.79
CA GLY A 156 -0.60 2.50 15.29
C GLY A 156 -1.27 3.31 14.19
N ALA A 157 -0.48 3.91 13.28
CA ALA A 157 -1.01 4.63 12.13
C ALA A 157 -1.81 3.70 11.19
N ALA A 158 -1.32 2.49 10.92
CA ALA A 158 -2.03 1.50 10.13
C ALA A 158 -3.38 1.13 10.75
N ALA A 159 -3.46 0.97 12.08
CA ALA A 159 -4.73 0.72 12.77
C ALA A 159 -5.72 1.88 12.56
N VAL A 160 -5.27 3.13 12.72
CA VAL A 160 -6.12 4.32 12.52
C VAL A 160 -6.61 4.45 11.08
N VAL A 161 -5.75 4.19 10.09
CA VAL A 161 -6.12 4.19 8.66
C VAL A 161 -7.12 3.09 8.34
N ASN A 162 -6.87 1.87 8.82
CA ASN A 162 -7.76 0.73 8.56
C ASN A 162 -9.16 0.98 9.13
N THR A 163 -9.27 1.43 10.38
CA THR A 163 -10.56 1.79 10.98
C THR A 163 -11.24 2.89 10.19
N TRP A 164 -10.51 3.91 9.74
CA TRP A 164 -11.11 4.97 8.92
C TRP A 164 -11.63 4.48 7.56
N VAL A 165 -10.87 3.62 6.86
CA VAL A 165 -11.29 3.01 5.59
C VAL A 165 -12.53 2.11 5.79
N VAL A 166 -12.54 1.31 6.86
CA VAL A 166 -13.58 0.31 7.13
C VAL A 166 -14.82 0.88 7.82
N GLU A 167 -14.71 1.93 8.62
CA GLU A 167 -15.82 2.41 9.48
C GLU A 167 -16.16 3.89 9.25
N GLY A 168 -15.34 4.64 8.52
CA GLY A 168 -15.56 6.07 8.27
C GLY A 168 -16.86 6.38 7.50
N PRO A 169 -17.33 7.64 7.54
CA PRO A 169 -18.54 8.07 6.83
C PRO A 169 -18.41 7.94 5.31
N GLU A 170 -19.51 7.91 4.58
CA GLU A 170 -19.51 7.92 3.11
C GLU A 170 -20.08 9.26 2.59
N PRO A 171 -19.30 10.06 1.83
CA PRO A 171 -17.91 9.83 1.41
C PRO A 171 -16.88 10.06 2.54
N LEU A 172 -15.66 9.54 2.36
CA LEU A 172 -14.54 9.82 3.27
C LEU A 172 -14.00 11.24 3.02
N ASP A 173 -13.80 12.00 4.09
CA ASP A 173 -13.09 13.28 4.04
C ASP A 173 -11.60 13.09 4.32
N ALA A 174 -10.80 13.14 3.25
CA ALA A 174 -9.35 13.00 3.33
C ALA A 174 -8.67 14.19 4.03
N ALA A 175 -9.22 15.41 3.93
CA ALA A 175 -8.63 16.60 4.55
C ALA A 175 -8.86 16.56 6.07
N GLU A 176 -10.08 16.24 6.51
CA GLU A 176 -10.41 16.08 7.92
C GLU A 176 -9.57 14.97 8.57
N PHE A 177 -9.45 13.82 7.89
CA PHE A 177 -8.62 12.71 8.37
C PHE A 177 -7.15 13.09 8.47
N THR A 178 -6.63 13.83 7.49
CA THR A 178 -5.25 14.36 7.52
C THR A 178 -5.03 15.25 8.73
N ASP A 179 -5.93 16.19 8.98
CA ASP A 179 -5.82 17.10 10.13
C ASP A 179 -5.86 16.33 11.46
N ARG A 180 -6.62 15.23 11.52
CA ARG A 180 -6.62 14.31 12.67
C ARG A 180 -5.29 13.61 12.86
N LEU A 181 -4.67 13.09 11.79
CA LEU A 181 -3.35 12.44 11.86
C LEU A 181 -2.24 13.43 12.27
N VAL A 182 -2.27 14.65 11.73
CA VAL A 182 -1.33 15.72 12.12
C VAL A 182 -1.43 16.01 13.62
N ARG A 183 -2.65 16.13 14.17
CA ARG A 183 -2.84 16.34 15.61
C ARG A 183 -2.29 15.20 16.46
N VAL A 184 -2.59 13.95 16.10
CA VAL A 184 -2.08 12.76 16.82
C VAL A 184 -0.56 12.75 16.82
N ARG A 185 0.06 13.00 15.67
CA ARG A 185 1.51 13.02 15.55
C ARG A 185 2.13 14.17 16.34
N ALA A 186 1.56 15.36 16.31
CA ALA A 186 2.06 16.49 17.10
C ALA A 186 2.13 16.15 18.60
N VAL A 187 1.10 15.51 19.15
CA VAL A 187 1.08 15.05 20.56
C VAL A 187 2.18 14.03 20.83
N VAL A 188 2.35 13.05 19.93
CA VAL A 188 3.42 12.04 20.06
C VAL A 188 4.80 12.71 20.04
N THR A 189 5.05 13.62 19.11
CA THR A 189 6.31 14.36 19.01
C THR A 189 6.56 15.21 20.26
N GLU A 190 5.53 15.88 20.79
CA GLU A 190 5.64 16.63 22.04
C GLU A 190 5.98 15.74 23.24
N LEU A 191 5.33 14.59 23.41
CA LEU A 191 5.62 13.66 24.50
C LEU A 191 7.06 13.18 24.43
N ILE A 192 7.51 12.80 23.23
CA ILE A 192 8.89 12.37 23.02
C ILE A 192 9.84 13.54 23.32
N THR A 193 9.53 14.78 22.96
CA THR A 193 10.43 15.94 23.13
C THR A 193 10.39 16.60 24.52
N LYS A 194 9.30 16.46 25.28
CA LYS A 194 9.13 17.08 26.60
C LYS A 194 9.85 16.36 27.74
N GLU A 195 10.18 15.07 27.62
CA GLU A 195 10.96 14.32 28.63
C GLU A 195 12.47 14.69 28.67
N SER A 196 12.88 15.81 28.07
CA SER A 196 14.27 16.31 28.09
C SER A 196 14.47 17.57 28.94
N ARG A 197 13.69 17.76 30.00
CA ARG A 197 13.94 18.79 31.03
C ARG A 197 13.92 18.21 32.43
#